data_AF-A0A9X1RE54-F1
#
_entry.id   AF-A0A9X1RE54-F1
#
_cell.length_a   1.000
_cell.length_b   1.000
_cell.length_c   1.000
_cell.angle_alpha   90.00
_cell.angle_beta   90.00
_cell.angle_gamma   90.00
#
_symmetry.space_group_name_H-M   'P 1'
#
loop_
_entity.id
_entity.type
_entity.pdbx_description
1 polymer ?
#
loop_
_entity_poly.entity_id
_entity_poly.type
_entity_poly.pdbx_seq_one_letter_code
_entity_poly.pdbx_strand_id
1 'polypeptide(L)' 'MMSDNESVIAAIEEAQRLLTVYDQATSRKNQEDLIAMLQFILCDPSVSLAVRRLKSRSRLSLVESSRRYAG' A
#
# COMPACT_ATOMS: atom_id res chain seq x y z
N MET A 1 -0.81 -14.39 16.29
CA MET A 1 -0.36 -14.18 14.89
C MET A 1 -1.43 -13.31 14.25
N MET A 2 -1.10 -12.11 13.75
CA MET A 2 -2.09 -11.24 13.08
C MET A 2 -2.62 -11.94 11.82
N SER A 3 -3.90 -11.76 11.54
CA SER A 3 -4.53 -12.23 10.30
C SER A 3 -4.07 -11.41 9.10
N ASP A 4 -4.14 -11.98 7.90
CA ASP A 4 -3.77 -11.29 6.66
C ASP A 4 -4.53 -9.94 6.50
N ASN A 5 -5.81 -9.89 6.90
CA ASN A 5 -6.60 -8.65 6.87
C ASN A 5 -6.07 -7.60 7.85
N GLU A 6 -5.79 -7.99 9.09
CA GLU A 6 -5.25 -7.07 10.10
C GLU A 6 -3.88 -6.51 9.69
N SER A 7 -3.03 -7.34 9.08
CA SER A 7 -1.72 -6.89 8.57
C SER A 7 -1.88 -5.85 7.44
N VAL A 8 -2.82 -6.05 6.53
CA VAL A 8 -3.07 -5.08 5.44
C VAL A 8 -3.72 -3.79 5.95
N ILE A 9 -4.69 -3.90 6.86
CA ILE A 9 -5.37 -2.74 7.46
C ILE A 9 -4.36 -1.90 8.24
N ALA A 10 -3.55 -2.51 9.10
CA ALA A 10 -2.55 -1.79 9.89
C ALA A 10 -1.55 -1.02 9.01
N ALA A 11 -1.10 -1.63 7.89
CA ALA A 11 -0.22 -0.95 6.95
C ALA A 11 -0.88 0.25 6.26
N ILE A 12 -2.17 0.14 5.93
CA ILE A 12 -2.94 1.25 5.33
C ILE A 12 -3.15 2.38 6.35
N GLU A 13 -3.55 2.06 7.57
CA GLU A 13 -3.77 3.04 8.65
C GLU A 13 -2.48 3.81 8.94
N GLU A 14 -1.35 3.11 8.98
CA GLU A 14 -0.04 3.72 9.18
C GLU A 14 0.36 4.64 8.02
N ALA A 15 0.14 4.21 6.77
CA ALA A 15 0.37 5.05 5.60
C ALA A 15 -0.50 6.31 5.59
N GLN A 16 -1.78 6.19 5.96
CA GLN A 16 -2.71 7.32 6.10
C GLN A 16 -2.25 8.30 7.20
N ARG A 17 -1.75 7.78 8.33
CA ARG A 17 -1.20 8.59 9.41
C ARG A 17 0.00 9.41 8.93
N LEU A 18 0.93 8.80 8.20
CA LEU A 18 2.09 9.51 7.63
C LEU A 18 1.68 10.60 6.64
N LEU A 19 0.72 10.30 5.76
CA LEU A 19 0.18 11.29 4.81
C LEU A 19 -0.47 12.48 5.52
N THR A 20 -1.22 12.22 6.60
CA THR A 20 -1.87 13.28 7.39
C THR A 20 -0.83 14.18 8.07
N VAL A 21 0.20 13.60 8.66
CA VAL A 21 1.31 14.36 9.27
C VAL A 21 2.05 15.18 8.23
N TYR A 22 2.31 14.59 7.06
CA TYR A 22 2.94 15.29 5.95
C TYR A 22 2.08 16.46 5.46
N ASP A 23 0.76 16.31 5.36
CA ASP A 23 -0.14 17.38 4.95
C ASP A 23 -0.09 18.57 5.92
N GLN A 24 -0.09 18.30 7.22
CA GLN A 24 -0.04 19.29 8.30
C GLN A 24 1.32 19.99 8.48
N ALA A 25 2.40 19.45 7.91
CA ALA A 25 3.73 20.02 8.05
C ALA A 25 3.81 21.42 7.39
N THR A 26 4.16 22.44 8.17
CA THR A 26 4.31 23.83 7.72
C THR A 26 5.69 24.15 7.13
N SER A 27 6.64 23.21 7.23
CA SER A 27 8.00 23.35 6.73
C SER A 27 8.19 22.71 5.35
N ARG A 28 9.38 22.92 4.76
CA ARG A 28 9.75 22.37 3.45
C ARG A 28 9.68 20.84 3.50
N LYS A 29 8.66 20.29 2.85
CA LYS A 29 8.37 18.86 2.91
C LYS A 29 9.35 18.09 2.03
N ASN A 30 10.08 17.13 2.60
CA ASN A 30 10.91 16.22 1.80
C ASN A 30 10.03 15.11 1.25
N GLN A 31 9.61 15.27 -0.01
CA GLN A 31 8.74 14.32 -0.69
C GLN A 31 9.41 12.95 -0.89
N GLU A 32 10.73 12.92 -1.09
CA GLU A 32 11.47 11.67 -1.30
C GLU A 32 11.46 10.80 -0.05
N ASP A 33 11.67 11.40 1.13
CA ASP A 33 11.60 10.70 2.41
C ASP A 33 10.19 10.15 2.66
N LEU A 34 9.14 10.93 2.38
CA LEU A 34 7.76 10.45 2.51
C LEU A 34 7.52 9.24 1.60
N ILE A 35 7.94 9.30 0.34
CA ILE A 35 7.77 8.20 -0.61
C ILE A 35 8.51 6.97 -0.11
N ALA A 36 9.74 7.11 0.39
CA ALA A 36 10.51 6.01 0.95
C ALA A 36 9.81 5.37 2.16
N MET A 37 9.24 6.18 3.07
CA MET A 37 8.48 5.69 4.23
C MET A 37 7.22 4.92 3.80
N LEU A 38 6.47 5.45 2.83
CA LEU A 38 5.28 4.78 2.31
C LEU A 38 5.63 3.45 1.63
N GLN A 39 6.70 3.42 0.84
CA GLN A 39 7.20 2.19 0.23
C GLN A 39 7.61 1.17 1.28
N PHE A 40 8.32 1.59 2.34
CA PHE A 40 8.73 0.71 3.42
C PHE A 40 7.54 -0.01 4.07
N ILE A 41 6.45 0.73 4.36
CA ILE A 41 5.25 0.16 5.00
C ILE A 41 4.45 -0.71 4.03
N LEU A 42 4.16 -0.21 2.84
CA LEU A 42 3.22 -0.85 1.91
C LEU A 42 3.85 -2.00 1.13
N CYS A 43 5.17 -1.96 0.91
CA CYS A 43 5.91 -3.00 0.22
C CYS A 43 6.62 -3.97 1.18
N ASP A 44 6.32 -3.90 2.48
CA ASP A 44 6.80 -4.90 3.44
C ASP A 44 6.45 -6.32 2.96
N PRO A 45 7.38 -7.29 3.03
CA PRO A 45 7.14 -8.65 2.56
C PRO A 45 5.93 -9.33 3.19
N SER A 46 5.64 -9.05 4.47
CA SER A 46 4.50 -9.62 5.18
C SER A 46 3.18 -9.05 4.68
N VAL A 47 3.11 -7.73 4.43
CA VAL A 47 1.94 -7.05 3.84
C VAL A 47 1.72 -7.54 2.41
N SER A 48 2.80 -7.64 1.62
CA SER A 48 2.75 -8.17 0.25
C SER A 48 2.23 -9.61 0.19
N LEU A 49 2.67 -10.46 1.12
CA LEU A 49 2.21 -11.84 1.23
C LEU A 49 0.73 -11.91 1.66
N ALA A 50 0.33 -11.10 2.64
CA ALA A 50 -1.05 -11.00 3.09
C ALA A 50 -1.98 -10.58 1.93
N VAL A 51 -1.62 -9.54 1.16
CA VAL A 51 -2.38 -9.13 -0.03
C VAL A 51 -2.48 -10.25 -1.06
N ARG A 52 -1.39 -10.99 -1.33
CA ARG A 52 -1.40 -12.12 -2.27
C ARG A 52 -2.36 -13.23 -1.80
N ARG A 53 -2.34 -13.57 -0.51
CA ARG A 53 -3.25 -14.56 0.09
C ARG A 53 -4.70 -14.13 0.06
N LEU A 54 -4.96 -12.85 0.34
CA LEU A 54 -6.32 -12.31 0.25
C LEU A 54 -6.84 -12.33 -1.19
N LYS A 55 -6.02 -11.92 -2.16
CA LYS A 55 -6.40 -11.98 -3.59
C LYS A 55 -6.72 -13.40 -4.05
N SER A 56 -5.91 -14.39 -3.66
CA SER A 56 -6.15 -15.79 -4.04
C SER A 56 -7.43 -16.34 -3.42
N ARG A 57 -7.72 -16.02 -2.15
CA ARG A 57 -8.95 -16.42 -1.46
C ARG A 57 -10.20 -15.79 -2.07
N SER A 58 -10.10 -14.56 -2.55
CA SER A 58 -11.23 -13.81 -3.09
C SER A 58 -11.52 -14.11 -4.57
N ARG A 59 -10.73 -14.97 -5.25
CA ARG A 59 -10.74 -15.16 -6.72
C ARG A 59 -10.62 -13.85 -7.50
N LEU A 60 -10.09 -12.80 -6.88
CA LEU A 60 -9.82 -11.52 -7.52
C LEU A 60 -8.59 -11.71 -8.41
N SER A 61 -8.78 -12.31 -9.58
CA SER A 61 -7.76 -12.27 -10.63
C SER A 61 -7.52 -10.80 -10.92
N LEU A 62 -6.25 -10.40 -10.95
CA LEU A 62 -5.85 -9.09 -11.45
C LEU A 62 -6.58 -8.90 -12.79
N VAL A 63 -7.53 -7.95 -12.86
CA VAL A 63 -8.06 -7.54 -14.15
C VAL A 63 -6.90 -6.81 -14.78
N GLU A 64 -6.10 -7.53 -15.56
CA GLU A 64 -5.18 -6.91 -16.50
C GLU A 64 -6.06 -6.08 -17.41
N SER A 65 -6.12 -4.77 -17.14
CA SER A 65 -6.69 -3.80 -18.04
C SER A 65 -5.96 -3.99 -19.36
N SER A 66 -6.58 -4.75 -20.25
CA SER A 66 -6.18 -4.92 -21.63
C SER A 66 -6.16 -3.54 -22.24
N ARG A 67 -5.02 -2.85 -22.15
CA ARG A 67 -4.64 -1.80 -23.08
C ARG A 67 -4.41 -2.49 -24.42
N ARG A 68 -5.51 -2.85 -25.08
CA ARG A 68 -5.59 -2.79 -26.53
C ARG A 68 -5.77 -1.30 -26.88
N TYR A 69 -4.68 -0.55 -26.84
CA TYR A 69 -4.49 0.50 -27.84
C TYR A 69 -4.02 -0.22 -29.09
N ALA A 70 -4.99 -0.75 -29.84
CA ALA A 70 -4.77 -1.23 -31.19
C ALA A 70 -5.03 -0.05 -32.12
N GLY A 71 -3.99 0.31 -32.89
CA GLY A 71 -4.10 0.94 -34.22
C GLY A 71 -4.67 2.34 -34.25
#